data_AF-A0A924RAW2-F1
#
_entry.id   AF-A0A924RAW2-F1
#
_cell.length_a   1.000
_cell.length_b   1.000
_cell.length_c   1.000
_cell.angle_alpha   90.00
_cell.angle_beta   90.00
_cell.angle_gamma   90.00
#
_symmetry.space_group_name_H-M   'P 1'
#
loop_
_entity.id
_entity.type
_entity.pdbx_description
1 polymer ?
#
loop_
_entity_poly.entity_id
_entity_poly.type
_entity_poly.pdbx_seq_one_letter_code
_entity_poly.pdbx_strand_id
1 'polypeptide(L)'
;MKNHLHTCFKRRFFPLIVLLFIYTAGNAQHLMLGNDEVQIEAGLNFGPTFFLGDLGGKVGKGTTFIKDLNFELTKLMKGAFISIYPSEWYGIRIAGQYTYVEGKDPLINTNGVDELWRKQRNLDFKSNMWEVYAAIEFFPIQYAKRNDEEYNPRLRPYIFAGLGAFHFNPKGSLKDQNGNVTWHELHPLRTEGQGFAEYPDKKPYQLT
;
A
#
# COMPACT_ATOMS: atom_id res chain seq x y z
N MET A 1 23.96 -28.38 -16.89
CA MET A 1 23.19 -27.79 -15.77
C MET A 1 24.03 -27.00 -14.75
N LYS A 2 25.31 -27.31 -14.46
CA LYS A 2 26.09 -26.61 -13.41
C LYS A 2 26.45 -25.14 -13.72
N ASN A 3 26.68 -24.76 -14.98
CA ASN A 3 27.14 -23.40 -15.32
C ASN A 3 26.07 -22.30 -15.21
N HIS A 4 24.78 -22.66 -15.35
CA HIS A 4 23.67 -21.71 -15.18
C HIS A 4 23.35 -21.40 -13.70
N LEU A 5 23.62 -22.33 -12.79
CA LEU A 5 23.44 -22.13 -11.35
C LEU A 5 24.46 -21.12 -10.79
N HIS A 6 25.73 -21.23 -11.20
CA HIS A 6 26.78 -20.31 -10.76
C HIS A 6 26.58 -18.87 -11.28
N THR A 7 26.08 -18.71 -12.50
CA THR A 7 25.76 -17.38 -13.05
C THR A 7 24.56 -16.76 -12.35
N CYS A 8 23.53 -17.54 -12.01
CA CYS A 8 22.37 -17.05 -11.25
C CYS A 8 22.74 -16.65 -9.81
N PHE A 9 23.60 -17.45 -9.15
CA PHE A 9 24.10 -17.18 -7.80
C PHE A 9 24.94 -15.88 -7.76
N LYS A 10 25.88 -15.70 -8.70
CA LYS A 10 26.69 -14.48 -8.77
C LYS A 10 25.89 -13.22 -9.12
N ARG A 11 24.85 -13.30 -9.97
CA ARG A 11 24.09 -12.12 -10.41
C ARG A 11 22.99 -11.67 -9.43
N ARG A 12 22.40 -12.59 -8.65
CA ARG A 12 21.27 -12.28 -7.77
C ARG A 12 21.57 -12.38 -6.28
N PHE A 13 22.42 -13.31 -5.85
CA PHE A 13 22.74 -13.49 -4.42
C PHE A 13 23.90 -12.60 -3.96
N PHE A 14 24.88 -12.34 -4.82
CA PHE A 14 26.01 -11.45 -4.49
C PHE A 14 25.59 -10.04 -4.06
N PRO A 15 24.68 -9.31 -4.77
CA PRO A 15 24.24 -7.99 -4.29
C PRO A 15 23.45 -8.06 -2.98
N LEU A 16 22.74 -9.17 -2.72
CA LEU A 16 21.96 -9.39 -1.51
C LEU A 16 22.86 -9.64 -0.28
N ILE A 17 23.98 -10.35 -0.49
CA ILE A 17 25.03 -10.54 0.51
C ILE A 17 25.76 -9.21 0.78
N VAL A 18 26.06 -8.42 -0.26
CA VAL A 18 26.68 -7.09 -0.09
C VAL A 18 25.77 -6.14 0.69
N LEU A 19 24.44 -6.15 0.44
CA LEU A 19 23.45 -5.40 1.21
C LEU A 19 23.40 -5.81 2.70
N LEU A 20 23.60 -7.09 3.01
CA LEU A 20 23.71 -7.60 4.37
C LEU A 20 24.97 -7.12 5.11
N PHE A 21 26.03 -6.71 4.38
CA PHE A 21 27.29 -6.22 4.94
C PHE A 21 27.38 -4.70 5.05
N ILE A 22 26.40 -3.93 4.57
CA ILE A 22 26.29 -2.48 4.84
C ILE A 22 25.61 -2.31 6.22
N TYR A 23 26.28 -2.77 7.26
CA TYR A 23 25.94 -2.44 8.65
C TYR A 23 26.70 -1.17 9.02
N THR A 24 26.18 -0.03 8.59
CA THR A 24 26.57 1.23 9.22
C THR A 24 25.66 1.42 10.42
N ALA A 25 26.25 1.72 11.58
CA ALA A 25 25.48 2.11 12.76
C ALA A 25 24.71 3.39 12.42
N GLY A 26 23.46 3.24 12.00
CA GLY A 26 22.57 4.35 11.75
C GLY A 26 22.20 4.98 13.09
N ASN A 27 22.60 6.23 13.30
CA ASN A 27 21.98 7.06 14.33
C ASN A 27 20.56 7.36 13.84
N ALA A 28 19.58 6.62 14.35
CA ALA A 28 18.18 6.94 14.11
C ALA A 28 17.89 8.27 14.82
N GLN A 29 17.50 9.29 14.05
CA GLN A 29 17.03 10.55 14.61
C GLN A 29 15.59 10.34 15.06
N HIS A 30 15.39 10.21 16.37
CA HIS A 30 14.08 10.17 16.98
C HIS A 30 13.84 11.51 17.67
N LEU A 31 12.75 12.19 17.28
CA LEU A 31 12.30 13.41 17.95
C LEU A 31 11.30 13.01 19.04
N MET A 32 11.80 12.76 20.26
CA MET A 32 10.97 12.61 21.45
C MET A 32 10.62 14.00 21.98
N LEU A 33 9.32 14.30 22.02
CA LEU A 33 8.79 15.51 22.64
C LEU A 33 7.88 15.06 23.81
N GLY A 34 8.24 15.33 25.06
CA GLY A 34 7.43 14.91 26.20
C GLY A 34 8.19 14.87 27.53
N ASN A 35 7.44 14.73 28.62
CA ASN A 35 7.99 14.42 29.95
C ASN A 35 8.12 12.89 30.11
N ASP A 36 8.83 12.42 31.14
CA ASP A 36 9.08 10.99 31.40
C ASP A 36 7.80 10.11 31.43
N GLU A 37 6.64 10.71 31.70
CA GLU A 37 5.35 10.01 31.78
C GLU A 37 4.59 9.90 30.44
N VAL A 38 4.83 10.79 29.48
CA VAL A 38 4.11 10.82 28.20
C VAL A 38 5.09 11.03 27.06
N GLN A 39 5.26 10.00 26.22
CA GLN A 39 6.15 10.05 25.07
C GLN A 39 5.36 10.46 23.82
N ILE A 40 5.78 11.51 23.13
CA ILE A 40 5.26 11.85 21.80
C ILE A 40 6.34 11.55 20.77
N GLU A 41 5.95 10.84 19.73
CA GLU A 41 6.79 10.50 18.59
C GLU A 41 6.21 11.11 17.32
N ALA A 42 7.06 11.72 16.50
CA ALA A 42 6.69 12.16 15.17
C ALA A 42 7.62 11.50 14.14
N GLY A 43 7.06 11.08 13.01
CA GLY A 43 7.83 10.36 12.00
C GLY A 43 7.25 10.44 10.60
N LEU A 44 8.02 9.89 9.66
CA LEU A 44 7.63 9.75 8.26
C LEU A 44 7.33 8.29 7.96
N ASN A 45 6.28 8.06 7.17
CA ASN A 45 5.88 6.74 6.70
C ASN A 45 6.19 6.61 5.22
N PHE A 46 6.86 5.52 4.83
CA PHE A 46 7.07 5.16 3.44
C PHE A 46 6.80 3.67 3.27
N GLY A 47 6.14 3.28 2.19
CA GLY A 47 5.81 1.88 1.97
C GLY A 47 5.33 1.59 0.56
N PRO A 48 5.38 0.33 0.11
CA PRO A 48 4.80 -0.05 -1.17
C PRO A 48 3.26 -0.01 -1.09
N THR A 49 2.63 0.43 -2.17
CA THR A 49 1.19 0.36 -2.38
C THR A 49 0.92 -0.34 -3.70
N PHE A 50 -0.11 -1.18 -3.70
CA PHE A 50 -0.54 -1.93 -4.86
C PHE A 50 -2.07 -2.00 -4.88
N PHE A 51 -2.64 -2.03 -6.09
CA PHE A 51 -4.07 -2.25 -6.28
C PHE A 51 -4.33 -3.74 -6.50
N LEU A 52 -5.30 -4.28 -5.76
CA LEU A 52 -5.82 -5.63 -5.95
C LEU A 52 -7.32 -5.53 -6.18
N GLY A 53 -7.75 -5.73 -7.42
CA GLY A 53 -9.14 -5.62 -7.84
C GLY A 53 -9.35 -6.27 -9.20
N ASP A 54 -10.38 -5.86 -9.91
CA ASP A 54 -10.79 -6.49 -11.18
C ASP A 54 -9.89 -6.17 -12.39
N LEU A 55 -8.99 -5.18 -12.26
CA LEU A 55 -8.02 -4.84 -13.30
C LEU A 55 -6.67 -5.50 -13.06
N GLY A 56 -6.10 -6.09 -14.11
CA GLY A 56 -4.81 -6.77 -14.04
C GLY A 56 -4.91 -8.22 -13.54
N GLY A 57 -3.96 -8.61 -12.70
CA GLY A 57 -3.81 -9.97 -12.19
C GLY A 57 -2.88 -10.86 -13.02
N LYS A 58 -2.73 -12.11 -12.56
CA LYS A 58 -1.92 -13.15 -13.21
C LYS A 58 -2.78 -14.19 -13.94
N VAL A 59 -2.07 -15.17 -14.50
CA VAL A 59 -2.61 -16.31 -15.27
C VAL A 59 -3.65 -17.09 -14.43
N GLY A 60 -4.76 -17.45 -15.07
CA GLY A 60 -5.92 -18.15 -14.53
C GLY A 60 -7.06 -17.22 -14.10
N LYS A 61 -8.10 -17.81 -13.54
CA LYS A 61 -9.15 -17.07 -12.81
C LYS A 61 -8.47 -16.28 -11.69
N GLY A 62 -8.85 -15.00 -11.53
CA GLY A 62 -8.24 -14.07 -10.57
C GLY A 62 -7.94 -14.73 -9.23
N THR A 63 -6.69 -14.63 -8.79
CA THR A 63 -6.25 -15.27 -7.55
C THR A 63 -6.25 -14.26 -6.41
N THR A 64 -6.23 -14.70 -5.16
CA THR A 64 -6.17 -13.78 -4.02
C THR A 64 -4.72 -13.45 -3.66
N PHE A 65 -4.51 -12.28 -3.05
CA PHE A 65 -3.28 -11.93 -2.32
C PHE A 65 -2.04 -11.78 -3.23
N ILE A 66 -0.84 -12.06 -2.68
CA ILE A 66 0.47 -11.84 -3.34
C ILE A 66 0.60 -12.52 -4.70
N LYS A 67 -0.17 -13.61 -4.94
CA LYS A 67 -0.14 -14.33 -6.20
C LYS A 67 -0.63 -13.47 -7.36
N ASP A 68 -1.62 -12.60 -7.13
CA ASP A 68 -2.25 -11.79 -8.16
C ASP A 68 -1.70 -10.36 -8.23
N LEU A 69 -0.68 -10.04 -7.42
CA LEU A 69 -0.07 -8.73 -7.43
C LEU A 69 0.70 -8.46 -8.73
N ASN A 70 0.36 -7.34 -9.35
CA ASN A 70 1.10 -6.74 -10.46
C ASN A 70 2.27 -5.94 -9.88
N PHE A 71 3.39 -6.60 -9.61
CA PHE A 71 4.57 -5.95 -9.01
C PHE A 71 5.07 -4.73 -9.79
N GLU A 72 4.89 -4.69 -11.11
CA GLU A 72 5.22 -3.56 -11.98
C GLU A 72 4.38 -2.29 -11.70
N LEU A 73 3.17 -2.47 -11.17
CA LEU A 73 2.27 -1.38 -10.78
C LEU A 73 2.42 -0.98 -9.31
N THR A 74 3.35 -1.59 -8.57
CA THR A 74 3.65 -1.19 -7.18
C THR A 74 4.17 0.24 -7.16
N LYS A 75 3.52 1.10 -6.39
CA LYS A 75 3.91 2.49 -6.18
C LYS A 75 4.45 2.69 -4.77
N LEU A 76 5.08 3.83 -4.54
CA LEU A 76 5.53 4.24 -3.23
C LEU A 76 4.50 5.18 -2.59
N MET A 77 4.01 4.79 -1.43
CA MET A 77 3.28 5.64 -0.49
C MET A 77 4.26 6.44 0.36
N LYS A 78 3.87 7.68 0.67
CA LYS A 78 4.58 8.55 1.59
C LYS A 78 3.60 9.23 2.53
N GLY A 79 4.00 9.47 3.77
CA GLY A 79 3.14 10.09 4.76
C GLY A 79 3.94 10.54 5.97
N ALA A 80 3.21 11.09 6.93
CA ALA A 80 3.74 11.45 8.24
C ALA A 80 2.75 11.01 9.32
N PHE A 81 3.27 10.80 10.52
CA PHE A 81 2.45 10.42 11.67
C PHE A 81 2.94 11.12 12.93
N ILE A 82 2.01 11.23 13.87
CA ILE A 82 2.25 11.62 15.25
C ILE A 82 1.64 10.52 16.12
N SER A 83 2.43 9.98 17.03
CA SER A 83 1.99 8.99 18.01
C SER A 83 2.19 9.56 19.41
N ILE A 84 1.20 9.39 20.27
CA ILE A 84 1.23 9.77 21.68
C ILE A 84 1.15 8.47 22.47
N TYR A 85 2.10 8.23 23.37
CA TYR A 85 2.18 7.07 24.25
C TYR A 85 2.06 7.55 25.71
N PRO A 86 0.84 7.58 26.28
CA PRO A 86 0.65 7.91 27.70
C PRO A 86 1.17 6.82 28.64
N SER A 87 1.47 5.63 28.13
CA SER A 87 2.07 4.52 28.86
C SER A 87 2.82 3.62 27.89
N GLU A 88 3.72 2.77 28.39
CA GLU A 88 4.50 1.88 27.53
C GLU A 88 3.69 0.77 26.82
N TRP A 89 2.45 0.53 27.30
CA TRP A 89 1.62 -0.57 26.83
C TRP A 89 0.51 -0.16 25.84
N TYR A 90 0.28 1.13 25.62
CA TYR A 90 -0.63 1.61 24.58
C TYR A 90 -0.27 3.00 24.05
N GLY A 91 -0.70 3.29 22.83
CA GLY A 91 -0.53 4.59 22.20
C GLY A 91 -1.71 4.97 21.32
N ILE A 92 -1.74 6.24 20.94
CA ILE A 92 -2.69 6.81 20.00
C ILE A 92 -1.87 7.39 18.85
N ARG A 93 -2.10 6.89 17.63
CA ARG A 93 -1.44 7.37 16.41
C ARG A 93 -2.44 8.09 15.53
N ILE A 94 -2.05 9.26 15.04
CA ILE A 94 -2.71 9.96 13.95
C ILE A 94 -1.71 10.03 12.79
N ALA A 95 -2.13 9.62 11.61
CA ALA A 95 -1.27 9.64 10.43
C ALA A 95 -2.02 10.13 9.19
N GLY A 96 -1.29 10.89 8.39
CA GLY A 96 -1.73 11.34 7.07
C GLY A 96 -0.78 10.76 6.01
N GLN A 97 -1.34 10.19 4.96
CA GLN A 97 -0.58 9.57 3.88
C GLN A 97 -1.12 9.96 2.51
N TYR A 98 -0.20 10.03 1.57
CA TYR A 98 -0.47 10.23 0.15
C TYR A 98 0.10 9.05 -0.61
N THR A 99 -0.75 8.44 -1.43
CA THR A 99 -0.36 7.35 -2.29
C THR A 99 -1.01 7.48 -3.67
N TYR A 100 -0.55 6.65 -4.57
CA TYR A 100 -0.99 6.61 -5.95
C TYR A 100 -1.17 5.15 -6.33
N VAL A 101 -2.34 4.82 -6.87
CA VAL A 101 -2.70 3.46 -7.29
C VAL A 101 -2.96 3.42 -8.78
N GLU A 102 -2.54 2.33 -9.43
CA GLU A 102 -2.79 2.07 -10.84
C GLU A 102 -3.23 0.62 -11.04
N GLY A 103 -4.12 0.40 -12.01
CA GLY A 103 -4.46 -0.92 -12.53
C GLY A 103 -4.46 -0.90 -14.05
N LYS A 104 -3.93 -1.96 -14.68
CA LYS A 104 -3.81 -2.07 -16.14
C LYS A 104 -4.03 -3.52 -16.60
N ASP A 105 -5.01 -3.73 -17.46
CA ASP A 105 -5.25 -5.01 -18.14
C ASP A 105 -4.21 -5.37 -19.23
N PRO A 106 -3.62 -4.41 -19.99
CA PRO A 106 -2.69 -4.74 -21.08
C PRO A 106 -1.43 -5.48 -20.63
N LEU A 107 -1.05 -5.32 -19.36
CA LEU A 107 0.14 -5.92 -18.76
C LEU A 107 -0.04 -7.43 -18.46
N ILE A 108 -1.25 -7.97 -18.59
CA ILE A 108 -1.54 -9.39 -18.32
C ILE A 108 -0.88 -10.28 -19.38
N ASN A 109 -0.31 -11.39 -18.92
CA ASN A 109 0.19 -12.47 -19.78
C ASN A 109 -0.96 -13.40 -20.20
N THR A 110 -1.13 -13.60 -21.51
CA THR A 110 -2.26 -14.33 -22.12
C THR A 110 -1.94 -15.80 -22.37
N ASN A 111 -1.54 -16.51 -21.31
CA ASN A 111 -1.30 -17.95 -21.40
C ASN A 111 -2.60 -18.77 -21.26
N GLY A 112 -3.74 -18.13 -20.98
CA GLY A 112 -5.05 -18.75 -20.84
C GLY A 112 -6.19 -17.89 -21.41
N VAL A 113 -7.40 -18.43 -21.36
CA VAL A 113 -8.61 -17.83 -21.95
C VAL A 113 -9.16 -16.68 -21.12
N ASP A 114 -9.18 -16.81 -19.79
CA ASP A 114 -9.73 -15.80 -18.86
C ASP A 114 -8.89 -14.50 -18.84
N GLU A 115 -7.59 -14.64 -19.06
CA GLU A 115 -6.61 -13.56 -19.21
C GLU A 115 -6.78 -12.83 -20.54
N LEU A 116 -7.11 -13.57 -21.60
CA LEU A 116 -7.32 -13.01 -22.92
C LEU A 116 -8.52 -12.05 -22.90
N TRP A 117 -9.62 -12.42 -22.26
CA TRP A 117 -10.79 -11.55 -22.12
C TRP A 117 -10.49 -10.25 -21.36
N ARG A 118 -9.75 -10.35 -20.24
CA ARG A 118 -9.30 -9.15 -19.49
C ARG A 118 -8.40 -8.28 -20.34
N LYS A 119 -7.43 -8.87 -21.05
CA LYS A 119 -6.51 -8.10 -21.91
C LYS A 119 -7.24 -7.42 -23.07
N GLN A 120 -8.22 -8.10 -23.68
CA GLN A 120 -9.05 -7.53 -24.75
C GLN A 120 -9.91 -6.36 -24.27
N ARG A 121 -10.35 -6.38 -23.00
CA ARG A 121 -11.02 -5.24 -22.37
C ARG A 121 -10.14 -3.99 -22.35
N ASN A 122 -8.83 -4.17 -22.26
CA ASN A 122 -7.81 -3.13 -22.41
C ASN A 122 -8.10 -1.87 -21.54
N LEU A 123 -8.58 -2.08 -20.32
CA LEU A 123 -8.83 -0.98 -19.39
C LEU A 123 -7.59 -0.65 -18.58
N ASP A 124 -7.49 0.62 -18.24
CA ASP A 124 -6.57 1.13 -17.26
C ASP A 124 -7.20 2.23 -16.42
N PHE A 125 -6.76 2.29 -15.17
CA PHE A 125 -7.11 3.39 -14.29
C PHE A 125 -5.91 3.81 -13.45
N LYS A 126 -5.97 5.06 -13.01
CA LYS A 126 -5.07 5.61 -12.00
C LYS A 126 -5.85 6.48 -11.02
N SER A 127 -5.46 6.45 -9.75
CA SER A 127 -6.03 7.34 -8.75
C SER A 127 -4.96 7.82 -7.79
N ASN A 128 -4.95 9.13 -7.54
CA ASN A 128 -4.30 9.64 -6.34
C ASN A 128 -5.20 9.32 -5.15
N MET A 129 -4.61 8.98 -4.01
CA MET A 129 -5.32 8.68 -2.78
C MET A 129 -4.67 9.42 -1.62
N TRP A 130 -5.48 10.18 -0.91
CA TRP A 130 -5.14 10.78 0.37
C TRP A 130 -5.83 9.99 1.45
N GLU A 131 -5.13 9.64 2.52
CA GLU A 131 -5.73 8.94 3.65
C GLU A 131 -5.28 9.59 4.95
N VAL A 132 -6.23 9.77 5.84
CA VAL A 132 -5.98 10.18 7.22
C VAL A 132 -6.63 9.15 8.12
N TYR A 133 -5.86 8.63 9.08
CA TYR A 133 -6.37 7.68 10.05
C TYR A 133 -5.93 8.02 11.47
N ALA A 134 -6.77 7.61 12.41
CA ALA A 134 -6.47 7.60 13.83
C ALA A 134 -6.59 6.15 14.33
N ALA A 135 -5.59 5.68 15.05
CA ALA A 135 -5.52 4.32 15.56
C ALA A 135 -5.04 4.28 17.00
N ILE A 136 -5.51 3.29 17.74
CA ILE A 136 -4.98 2.90 19.04
C ILE A 136 -4.00 1.75 18.80
N GLU A 137 -2.81 1.87 19.37
CA GLU A 137 -1.79 0.84 19.40
C GLU A 137 -1.79 0.18 20.76
N PHE A 138 -1.73 -1.15 20.79
CA PHE A 138 -1.67 -1.94 22.00
C PHE A 138 -0.46 -2.87 21.95
N PHE A 139 0.29 -2.90 23.05
CA PHE A 139 1.52 -3.67 23.21
C PHE A 139 1.30 -4.77 24.27
N PRO A 140 0.87 -5.98 23.87
CA PRO A 140 0.45 -7.01 24.82
C PRO A 140 1.54 -7.44 25.80
N ILE A 141 2.79 -7.50 25.33
CA ILE A 141 3.93 -7.96 26.13
C ILE A 141 4.29 -6.91 27.18
N GLN A 142 4.31 -5.62 26.79
CA GLN A 142 4.53 -4.49 27.68
C GLN A 142 3.43 -4.42 28.75
N TYR A 143 2.18 -4.67 28.38
CA TYR A 143 1.08 -4.74 29.35
C TYR A 143 1.29 -5.86 30.38
N ALA A 144 1.69 -7.06 29.94
CA ALA A 144 1.93 -8.20 30.82
C ALA A 144 3.12 -8.00 31.77
N LYS A 145 4.10 -7.20 31.36
CA LYS A 145 5.34 -6.89 32.09
C LYS A 145 5.37 -5.51 32.74
N ARG A 146 4.22 -4.84 32.85
CA ARG A 146 4.11 -3.46 33.37
C ARG A 146 4.64 -3.21 34.79
N ASN A 147 4.81 -4.25 35.61
CA ASN A 147 5.31 -4.15 36.99
C ASN A 147 6.82 -4.48 37.08
N ASP A 148 7.48 -4.73 35.96
CA ASP A 148 8.88 -5.15 35.85
C ASP A 148 9.68 -3.96 35.31
N GLU A 149 10.17 -3.08 36.20
CA GLU A 149 10.85 -1.82 35.84
C GLU A 149 12.15 -2.03 35.05
N GLU A 150 12.74 -3.23 35.12
CA GLU A 150 13.95 -3.61 34.35
C GLU A 150 13.61 -4.07 32.92
N TYR A 151 12.33 -4.29 32.62
CA TYR A 151 11.88 -4.82 31.34
C TYR A 151 11.81 -3.74 30.25
N ASN A 152 12.95 -3.44 29.61
CA ASN A 152 13.02 -2.52 28.47
C ASN A 152 13.48 -3.21 27.18
N PRO A 153 12.60 -3.94 26.47
CA PRO A 153 12.98 -4.69 25.27
C PRO A 153 13.15 -3.76 24.06
N ARG A 154 14.18 -4.03 23.25
CA ARG A 154 14.40 -3.35 21.96
C ARG A 154 13.31 -3.66 20.93
N LEU A 155 12.68 -4.83 21.02
CA LEU A 155 11.59 -5.26 20.14
C LEU A 155 10.26 -5.16 20.91
N ARG A 156 9.33 -4.37 20.37
CA ARG A 156 8.00 -4.16 20.95
C ARG A 156 6.92 -4.54 19.92
N PRO A 157 6.53 -5.82 19.83
CA PRO A 157 5.42 -6.23 18.97
C PRO A 157 4.13 -5.56 19.44
N TYR A 158 3.35 -5.06 18.49
CA TYR A 158 2.10 -4.37 18.76
C TYR A 158 1.01 -4.80 17.80
N ILE A 159 -0.22 -4.59 18.23
CA ILE A 159 -1.41 -4.64 17.39
C ILE A 159 -2.01 -3.24 17.38
N PHE A 160 -2.71 -2.87 16.32
CA PHE A 160 -3.41 -1.60 16.27
C PHE A 160 -4.78 -1.77 15.64
N ALA A 161 -5.70 -0.91 16.05
CA ALA A 161 -7.03 -0.80 15.46
C ALA A 161 -7.42 0.67 15.40
N GLY A 162 -8.07 1.07 14.31
CA GLY A 162 -8.35 2.48 14.07
C GLY A 162 -9.41 2.70 13.01
N LEU A 163 -9.72 3.97 12.81
CA LEU A 163 -10.63 4.45 11.79
C LEU A 163 -9.87 5.40 10.88
N GLY A 164 -10.11 5.28 9.58
CA GLY A 164 -9.52 6.13 8.57
C GLY A 164 -10.55 6.61 7.57
N ALA A 165 -10.31 7.80 7.02
CA ALA A 165 -11.01 8.33 5.87
C ALA A 165 -10.02 8.47 4.72
N PHE A 166 -10.44 8.14 3.51
CA PHE A 166 -9.59 8.22 2.33
C PHE A 166 -10.32 8.96 1.21
N HIS A 167 -9.64 9.92 0.60
CA HIS A 167 -10.12 10.61 -0.58
C HIS A 167 -9.43 10.10 -1.82
N PHE A 168 -10.20 9.73 -2.85
CA PHE A 168 -9.68 9.21 -4.12
C PHE A 168 -10.44 9.79 -5.31
N ASN A 169 -9.80 9.90 -6.46
CA ASN A 169 -10.43 10.35 -7.70
C ASN A 169 -9.87 9.55 -8.89
N PRO A 170 -10.56 8.46 -9.29
CA PRO A 170 -10.06 7.56 -10.31
C PRO A 170 -10.20 8.18 -11.71
N LYS A 171 -9.16 8.01 -12.51
CA LYS A 171 -9.07 8.48 -13.89
C LYS A 171 -8.83 7.29 -14.82
N GLY A 172 -9.51 7.25 -15.95
CA GLY A 172 -9.28 6.26 -17.02
C GLY A 172 -8.60 6.90 -18.21
N SER A 173 -7.91 6.09 -19.02
CA SER A 173 -7.24 6.58 -20.22
C SER A 173 -8.09 6.35 -21.48
N LEU A 174 -8.00 7.29 -22.43
CA LEU A 174 -8.54 7.17 -23.77
C LEU A 174 -7.44 7.45 -24.79
N LYS A 175 -7.30 6.54 -25.76
CA LYS A 175 -6.35 6.66 -26.86
C LYS A 175 -7.05 7.26 -28.08
N ASP A 176 -6.53 8.38 -28.58
CA ASP A 176 -7.04 8.99 -29.82
C ASP A 176 -6.57 8.21 -31.07
N GLN A 177 -7.08 8.59 -32.24
CA GLN A 177 -6.71 7.98 -33.52
C GLN A 177 -5.22 8.18 -33.88
N ASN A 178 -4.58 9.21 -33.31
CA ASN A 178 -3.17 9.53 -33.51
C ASN A 178 -2.25 8.80 -32.50
N GLY A 179 -2.84 8.04 -31.57
CA GLY A 179 -2.14 7.29 -30.54
C GLY A 179 -1.83 8.06 -29.26
N ASN A 180 -2.30 9.29 -29.10
CA ASN A 180 -2.14 10.06 -27.87
C ASN A 180 -3.08 9.56 -26.77
N VAL A 181 -2.55 9.43 -25.56
CA VAL A 181 -3.30 8.96 -24.39
C VAL A 181 -3.71 10.15 -23.54
N THR A 182 -5.02 10.34 -23.35
CA THR A 182 -5.61 11.38 -22.49
C THR A 182 -6.29 10.74 -21.28
N TRP A 183 -6.24 11.41 -20.13
CA TRP A 183 -6.79 10.88 -18.88
C TRP A 183 -8.00 11.71 -18.43
N HIS A 184 -9.11 11.03 -18.17
CA HIS A 184 -10.39 11.65 -17.81
C HIS A 184 -10.89 11.12 -16.48
N GLU A 185 -11.56 11.97 -15.71
CA GLU A 185 -12.13 11.60 -14.40
C GLU A 185 -13.33 10.68 -14.59
N LEU A 186 -13.33 9.52 -13.93
CA LEU A 186 -14.38 8.52 -14.12
C LEU A 186 -15.64 8.85 -13.32
N HIS A 187 -15.50 9.53 -12.18
CA HIS A 187 -16.61 9.82 -11.28
C HIS A 187 -17.73 10.66 -11.94
N PRO A 188 -17.43 11.78 -12.64
CA PRO A 188 -18.47 12.55 -13.34
C PRO A 188 -19.08 11.80 -14.53
N LEU A 189 -18.31 10.89 -15.14
CA LEU A 189 -18.71 10.14 -16.33
C LEU A 189 -19.64 8.96 -16.01
N ARG A 190 -19.78 8.56 -14.74
CA ARG A 190 -20.71 7.51 -14.27
C ARG A 190 -20.59 6.21 -15.07
N THR A 191 -19.36 5.80 -15.38
CA THR A 191 -19.06 4.70 -16.31
C THR A 191 -19.53 3.32 -15.85
N GLU A 192 -19.91 3.16 -14.57
CA GLU A 192 -20.46 1.89 -14.05
C GLU A 192 -21.99 1.87 -14.00
N GLY A 193 -22.61 2.91 -14.57
CA GLY A 193 -24.06 3.06 -14.69
C GLY A 193 -24.72 3.72 -13.49
N GLN A 194 -23.98 4.45 -12.65
CA GLN A 194 -24.56 5.05 -11.45
C GLN A 194 -25.46 6.24 -11.79
N GLY A 195 -26.65 6.30 -11.19
CA GLY A 195 -27.59 7.40 -11.36
C GLY A 195 -28.28 7.45 -12.72
N PHE A 196 -28.29 6.34 -13.47
CA PHE A 196 -29.12 6.17 -14.66
C PHE A 196 -30.45 5.50 -14.32
N ALA A 197 -31.49 5.79 -15.12
CA ALA A 197 -32.84 5.27 -14.90
C ALA A 197 -32.92 3.75 -15.05
N GLU A 198 -32.05 3.18 -15.89
CA GLU A 198 -31.89 1.74 -16.13
C GLU A 198 -31.27 1.01 -14.93
N TYR A 199 -30.60 1.72 -14.02
CA TYR A 199 -29.95 1.17 -12.83
C TYR A 199 -30.31 1.97 -11.57
N PRO A 200 -31.58 1.97 -11.14
CA PRO A 200 -32.06 2.83 -10.07
C PRO A 200 -31.37 2.55 -8.71
N ASP A 201 -30.90 1.32 -8.49
CA ASP A 201 -30.21 0.92 -7.26
C ASP A 201 -28.73 1.36 -7.22
N LYS A 202 -28.14 1.74 -8.36
CA LYS A 202 -26.73 2.13 -8.45
C LYS A 202 -26.58 3.62 -8.16
N LYS A 203 -26.27 3.96 -6.91
CA LYS A 203 -25.97 5.35 -6.50
C LYS A 203 -24.51 5.71 -6.83
N PRO A 204 -24.21 6.97 -7.19
CA PRO A 204 -22.83 7.44 -7.33
C PRO A 204 -22.05 7.23 -6.03
N TYR A 205 -20.83 6.68 -6.14
CA TYR A 205 -19.95 6.47 -5.00
C TYR A 205 -19.40 7.81 -4.49
N GLN A 206 -19.11 7.94 -3.20
CA GLN A 206 -18.46 9.14 -2.67
C GLN A 206 -16.95 9.04 -2.85
N LEU A 207 -16.32 10.18 -3.14
CA LEU A 207 -14.87 10.26 -3.26
C LEU A 207 -14.17 10.32 -1.89
N THR A 208 -14.90 10.20 -0.78
CA THR A 208 -14.42 10.30 0.61
C THR A 208 -15.24 9.39 1.52
#